data_AF-A0A3C0X0Z1-F1
#
_entry.id   AF-A0A3C0X0Z1-F1
#
_cell.length_a   1.000
_cell.length_b   1.000
_cell.length_c   1.000
_cell.angle_alpha   90.00
_cell.angle_beta   90.00
_cell.angle_gamma   90.00
#
_symmetry.space_group_name_H-M   'P 1'
#
loop_
_entity.id
_entity.type
_entity.pdbx_description
1 polymer ?
#
loop_
_entity_poly.entity_id
_entity_poly.type
_entity_poly.pdbx_seq_one_letter_code
_entity_poly.pdbx_strand_id
1 'polypeptide(L)'
;MSISEIFASNVFNDSVMRERLPKETYKALQRTIKDGRSLDPNAATVVANAMKDWAIEKGATHFTHWFQPLSGLSAEKHDSFISPTSDGKVIMEFSGKELIQGEPDASSFPSGGLRATFEARGYTAWDPTSYAFIKDGVLCIPTAFCSYGGEAL
;
A
#
# COMPACT_ATOMS: atom_id res chain seq x y z
N MET A 1 -22.38 -19.84 -1.46
CA MET A 1 -21.36 -19.06 -2.17
C MET A 1 -20.86 -19.90 -3.33
N SER A 2 -20.95 -19.36 -4.54
CA SER A 2 -20.34 -19.95 -5.74
C SER A 2 -18.85 -19.62 -5.78
N ILE A 3 -18.07 -20.39 -6.53
CA ILE A 3 -16.64 -20.13 -6.75
C ILE A 3 -16.43 -18.73 -7.34
N SER A 4 -17.32 -18.30 -8.23
CA SER A 4 -17.30 -16.97 -8.83
C SER A 4 -17.51 -15.84 -7.83
N GLU A 5 -18.29 -16.07 -6.76
CA GLU A 5 -18.49 -15.08 -5.68
C GLU A 5 -17.29 -15.02 -4.72
N ILE A 6 -16.54 -16.12 -4.57
CA ILE A 6 -15.38 -16.19 -3.68
C ILE A 6 -14.12 -15.65 -4.37
N PHE A 7 -13.97 -15.95 -5.66
CA PHE A 7 -12.81 -15.57 -6.44
C PHE A 7 -12.62 -14.05 -6.48
N ALA A 8 -11.41 -13.58 -6.17
CA ALA A 8 -11.05 -12.15 -6.10
C ALA A 8 -11.90 -11.30 -5.13
N SER A 9 -12.70 -11.91 -4.24
CA SER A 9 -13.57 -11.20 -3.30
C SER A 9 -12.83 -10.36 -2.26
N ASN A 10 -11.56 -10.67 -2.01
CA ASN A 10 -10.66 -9.95 -1.12
C ASN A 10 -9.56 -9.18 -1.87
N VAL A 11 -9.81 -8.81 -3.13
CA VAL A 11 -8.86 -8.07 -3.96
C VAL A 11 -9.47 -6.73 -4.39
N PHE A 12 -8.73 -5.64 -4.22
CA PHE A 12 -9.10 -4.30 -4.67
C PHE A 12 -8.86 -4.17 -6.19
N ASN A 13 -9.60 -4.97 -6.95
CA ASN A 13 -9.45 -5.14 -8.39
C ASN A 13 -10.12 -4.02 -9.22
N ASP A 14 -10.03 -4.09 -10.56
CA ASP A 14 -10.63 -3.10 -11.47
C ASP A 14 -12.12 -2.85 -11.21
N SER A 15 -12.90 -3.89 -10.93
CA SER A 15 -14.33 -3.76 -10.68
C SER A 15 -14.58 -2.96 -9.40
N VAL A 16 -13.87 -3.28 -8.32
CA VAL A 16 -13.98 -2.57 -7.04
C VAL A 16 -13.52 -1.12 -7.20
N MET A 17 -12.41 -0.90 -7.90
CA MET A 17 -11.89 0.44 -8.19
C MET A 17 -12.88 1.27 -8.99
N ARG A 18 -13.53 0.69 -10.00
CA ARG A 18 -14.53 1.38 -10.83
C ARG A 18 -15.78 1.76 -10.03
N GLU A 19 -16.18 0.91 -9.09
CA GLU A 19 -17.35 1.15 -8.24
C GLU A 19 -17.09 2.22 -7.17
N ARG A 20 -15.89 2.23 -6.58
CA ARG A 20 -15.57 3.08 -5.42
C ARG A 20 -14.88 4.39 -5.76
N LEU A 21 -14.12 4.45 -6.86
CA LEU A 21 -13.37 5.65 -7.20
C LEU A 21 -14.21 6.63 -8.03
N PRO A 22 -14.06 7.95 -7.79
CA PRO A 22 -14.57 8.95 -8.71
C PRO A 22 -14.06 8.69 -10.14
N LYS A 23 -14.92 8.95 -11.13
CA LYS A 23 -14.64 8.69 -12.56
C LYS A 23 -13.29 9.22 -13.03
N GLU A 24 -12.92 10.43 -12.60
CA GLU A 24 -11.66 11.05 -12.99
C GLU A 24 -10.45 10.42 -12.29
N THR A 25 -10.57 10.05 -11.02
CA THR A 25 -9.53 9.30 -10.28
C THR A 25 -9.31 7.92 -10.89
N TYR A 26 -10.38 7.19 -11.20
CA TYR A 26 -10.28 5.89 -11.86
C TYR A 26 -9.56 5.99 -13.20
N LYS A 27 -9.93 6.97 -14.04
CA LYS A 27 -9.24 7.21 -15.32
C LYS A 27 -7.77 7.57 -15.12
N ALA A 28 -7.46 8.41 -14.13
CA ALA A 28 -6.08 8.79 -13.82
C ALA A 28 -5.25 7.55 -13.44
N LEU A 29 -5.78 6.71 -12.55
CA LEU A 29 -5.14 5.46 -12.13
C LEU A 29 -4.94 4.50 -13.31
N GLN A 30 -5.93 4.34 -14.19
CA GLN A 30 -5.82 3.50 -15.39
C GLN A 30 -4.73 4.01 -16.35
N ARG A 31 -4.58 5.33 -16.49
CA ARG A 31 -3.48 5.92 -17.27
C ARG A 31 -2.13 5.67 -16.62
N THR A 32 -2.03 5.81 -15.30
CA THR A 32 -0.81 5.49 -14.53
C THR A 32 -0.38 4.04 -14.76
N ILE A 33 -1.31 3.08 -14.67
CA ILE A 33 -1.07 1.65 -14.93
C ILE A 33 -0.64 1.42 -16.39
N LYS A 34 -1.35 2.00 -17.36
CA LYS A 34 -1.11 1.77 -18.79
C LYS A 34 0.19 2.42 -19.30
N ASP A 35 0.47 3.63 -18.84
CA ASP A 35 1.56 4.45 -19.35
C ASP A 35 2.84 4.36 -18.48
N GLY A 36 2.80 3.59 -17.37
CA GLY A 36 3.93 3.44 -16.45
C GLY A 36 4.35 4.76 -15.78
N ARG A 37 3.39 5.66 -15.54
CA ARG A 37 3.65 6.99 -14.95
C ARG A 37 3.51 6.95 -13.44
N SER A 38 4.02 7.97 -12.76
CA SER A 38 3.76 8.17 -11.33
C SER A 38 2.28 8.48 -11.08
N LEU A 39 1.76 8.03 -9.94
CA LEU A 39 0.40 8.34 -9.49
C LEU A 39 0.32 9.79 -9.01
N ASP A 40 -0.66 10.54 -9.49
CA ASP A 40 -0.89 11.92 -9.04
C ASP A 40 -1.20 11.96 -7.53
N PRO A 41 -0.61 12.87 -6.74
CA PRO A 41 -0.82 12.93 -5.29
C PRO A 41 -2.29 13.11 -4.86
N ASN A 42 -3.08 13.86 -5.63
CA ASN A 42 -4.51 14.01 -5.34
C ASN A 42 -5.26 12.72 -5.65
N ALA A 43 -4.95 12.09 -6.79
CA ALA A 43 -5.50 10.78 -7.12
C ALA A 43 -5.13 9.72 -6.06
N ALA A 44 -3.87 9.69 -5.59
CA ALA A 44 -3.41 8.79 -4.54
C ALA A 44 -4.14 9.01 -3.22
N THR A 45 -4.42 10.26 -2.85
CA THR A 45 -5.20 10.57 -1.64
C THR A 45 -6.61 10.01 -1.72
N VAL A 46 -7.26 10.13 -2.89
CA VAL A 46 -8.59 9.56 -3.12
C VAL A 46 -8.55 8.03 -3.12
N VAL A 47 -7.58 7.43 -3.80
CA VAL A 47 -7.41 5.97 -3.86
C VAL A 47 -7.13 5.40 -2.48
N ALA A 48 -6.26 6.02 -1.69
CA ALA A 48 -5.96 5.59 -0.32
C ALA A 48 -7.24 5.56 0.53
N ASN A 49 -8.02 6.65 0.55
CA ASN A 49 -9.26 6.67 1.31
C ASN A 49 -10.24 5.57 0.86
N ALA A 50 -10.44 5.40 -0.46
CA ALA A 50 -11.34 4.36 -0.97
C ALA A 50 -10.84 2.93 -0.64
N MET A 51 -9.53 2.71 -0.67
CA MET A 51 -8.89 1.44 -0.34
C MET A 51 -9.00 1.13 1.16
N LYS A 52 -8.81 2.14 2.02
CA LYS A 52 -9.01 2.03 3.47
C LYS A 52 -10.45 1.67 3.81
N ASP A 53 -11.41 2.41 3.26
CA ASP A 53 -12.83 2.20 3.56
C ASP A 53 -13.26 0.79 3.11
N TRP A 54 -12.83 0.38 1.91
CA TRP A 54 -13.03 -0.99 1.42
C TRP A 54 -12.41 -2.05 2.35
N ALA A 55 -11.20 -1.81 2.84
CA ALA A 55 -10.50 -2.75 3.70
C ALA A 55 -11.20 -2.88 5.07
N ILE A 56 -11.62 -1.77 5.65
CA ILE A 56 -12.35 -1.74 6.93
C ILE A 56 -13.71 -2.44 6.80
N GLU A 57 -14.44 -2.22 5.70
CA GLU A 57 -15.71 -2.93 5.43
C GLU A 57 -15.54 -4.45 5.36
N LYS A 58 -14.35 -4.91 4.94
CA LYS A 58 -13.96 -6.32 4.90
C LYS A 58 -13.42 -6.84 6.23
N GLY A 59 -13.35 -5.99 7.26
CA GLY A 59 -12.87 -6.34 8.60
C GLY A 59 -11.36 -6.21 8.78
N ALA A 60 -10.64 -5.56 7.86
CA ALA A 60 -9.22 -5.32 8.04
C ALA A 60 -8.96 -4.28 9.13
N THR A 61 -7.94 -4.52 9.94
CA THR A 61 -7.55 -3.65 11.08
C THR A 61 -6.18 -3.01 10.89
N HIS A 62 -5.36 -3.61 10.03
CA HIS A 62 -4.01 -3.18 9.72
C HIS A 62 -3.81 -3.12 8.21
N PHE A 63 -2.75 -2.46 7.79
CA PHE A 63 -2.22 -2.53 6.43
C PHE A 63 -0.73 -2.86 6.46
N THR A 64 -0.20 -3.30 5.33
CA THR A 64 1.22 -3.58 5.16
C THR A 64 1.65 -3.29 3.73
N HIS A 65 2.83 -2.69 3.58
CA HIS A 65 3.56 -2.69 2.31
C HIS A 65 4.17 -4.08 2.11
N TRP A 66 3.59 -4.81 1.17
CA TRP A 66 3.94 -6.19 0.89
C TRP A 66 4.98 -6.22 -0.24
N PHE A 67 6.18 -6.72 0.04
CA PHE A 67 7.25 -6.84 -0.95
C PHE A 67 8.12 -8.08 -0.73
N GLN A 68 8.75 -8.53 -1.80
CA GLN A 68 9.67 -9.67 -1.79
C GLN A 68 11.11 -9.16 -2.00
N PRO A 69 11.91 -8.99 -0.94
CA PRO A 69 13.33 -8.66 -1.08
C PRO A 69 14.11 -9.76 -1.79
N LEU A 70 15.29 -9.41 -2.33
CA LEU A 70 16.18 -10.31 -3.06
C LEU A 70 16.65 -11.55 -2.28
N SER A 71 16.39 -11.60 -0.97
CA SER A 71 16.65 -12.76 -0.10
C SER A 71 15.63 -13.92 -0.27
N GLY A 72 14.55 -13.72 -1.02
CA GLY A 72 13.59 -14.78 -1.37
C GLY A 72 12.50 -15.06 -0.31
N LEU A 73 12.49 -14.32 0.81
CA LEU A 73 11.44 -14.35 1.82
C LEU A 73 10.62 -13.06 1.74
N SER A 74 9.28 -13.13 1.80
CA SER A 74 8.44 -11.94 1.85
C SER A 74 8.66 -11.16 3.14
N ALA A 75 8.86 -9.86 3.03
CA ALA A 75 8.90 -8.95 4.17
C ALA A 75 7.55 -8.24 4.28
N GLU A 76 7.02 -8.18 5.50
CA GLU A 76 5.78 -7.48 5.81
C GLU A 76 6.03 -6.63 7.06
N LYS A 77 5.73 -5.33 6.98
CA LYS A 77 5.63 -4.47 8.16
C LYS A 77 4.16 -4.11 8.34
N HIS A 78 3.57 -4.51 9.46
CA HIS A 78 2.15 -4.28 9.73
C HIS A 78 2.00 -2.96 10.48
N ASP A 79 1.32 -2.01 9.86
CA ASP A 79 0.95 -0.73 10.43
C ASP A 79 -0.56 -0.70 10.70
N SER A 80 -0.97 -0.14 11.83
CA SER A 80 -2.39 -0.06 12.17
C SER A 80 -3.06 1.08 11.41
N PHE A 81 -4.33 0.90 11.01
CA PHE A 81 -5.13 2.03 10.56
C PHE A 81 -5.46 3.02 11.69
N ILE A 82 -5.29 2.62 12.96
CA ILE A 82 -5.70 3.38 14.13
C ILE A 82 -4.59 4.36 14.57
N SER A 83 -4.93 5.65 14.59
CA SER A 83 -4.13 6.70 15.23
C SER A 83 -4.87 7.24 16.47
N PRO A 84 -4.28 7.17 17.68
CA PRO A 84 -4.89 7.75 18.88
C PRO A 84 -4.85 9.27 18.83
N THR A 85 -5.94 9.92 19.19
CA THR A 85 -6.05 11.38 19.27
C THR A 85 -5.81 11.86 20.71
N SER A 86 -5.43 13.13 20.86
CA SER A 86 -5.14 13.75 22.17
C SER A 86 -6.34 13.78 23.12
N ASP A 87 -7.56 13.69 22.59
CA ASP A 87 -8.81 13.57 23.34
C ASP A 87 -9.20 12.12 23.70
N GLY A 88 -8.28 11.16 23.51
CA GLY A 88 -8.47 9.76 23.88
C GLY A 88 -9.39 8.97 22.94
N LYS A 89 -9.68 9.51 21.76
CA LYS A 89 -10.41 8.81 20.69
C LYS A 89 -9.43 8.19 19.71
N VAL A 90 -9.98 7.48 18.73
CA VAL A 90 -9.23 6.85 17.66
C VAL A 90 -9.76 7.38 16.34
N ILE A 91 -8.86 7.73 15.43
CA ILE A 91 -9.18 8.01 14.03
C ILE A 91 -8.52 6.97 13.13
N MET A 92 -9.18 6.66 12.00
CA MET A 92 -8.67 5.70 11.03
C MET A 92 -7.91 6.46 9.92
N GLU A 93 -6.58 6.34 9.92
CA GLU A 93 -5.69 7.02 8.99
C GLU A 93 -5.07 6.04 7.99
N PHE A 94 -5.17 6.40 6.72
CA PHE A 94 -4.41 5.81 5.62
C PHE A 94 -4.36 6.87 4.52
N SER A 95 -3.16 7.36 4.24
CA SER A 95 -2.98 8.55 3.40
C SER A 95 -2.39 8.20 2.04
N GLY A 96 -2.57 9.09 1.06
CA GLY A 96 -1.95 8.92 -0.26
C GLY A 96 -0.42 8.85 -0.21
N LYS A 97 0.22 9.33 0.87
CA LYS A 97 1.67 9.19 1.06
C LYS A 97 2.08 7.72 1.20
N GLU A 98 1.27 6.91 1.86
CA GLU A 98 1.48 5.47 1.99
C GLU A 98 1.47 4.75 0.64
N LEU A 99 0.83 5.32 -0.38
CA LEU A 99 0.82 4.74 -1.73
C LEU A 99 1.99 5.21 -2.61
N ILE A 100 2.46 6.44 -2.43
CA ILE A 100 3.47 7.04 -3.32
C ILE A 100 4.88 6.86 -2.77
N GLN A 101 5.08 7.20 -1.49
CA GLN A 101 6.38 7.21 -0.84
C GLN A 101 6.15 7.06 0.67
N GLY A 102 5.97 5.81 1.11
CA GLY A 102 6.03 5.49 2.53
C GLY A 102 7.48 5.60 3.00
N GLU A 103 7.68 6.15 4.21
CA GLU A 103 8.94 6.01 4.93
C GLU A 103 8.80 4.83 5.91
N PRO A 104 9.04 3.57 5.48
CA PRO A 104 9.20 2.51 6.45
C PRO A 104 10.44 2.84 7.29
N ASP A 105 10.28 2.86 8.61
CA ASP A 105 11.40 2.80 9.55
C ASP A 105 12.23 1.53 9.24
N ALA A 106 13.23 1.69 8.38
CA ALA A 106 14.03 0.63 7.81
C ALA A 106 15.24 0.27 8.68
N SER A 107 15.28 0.77 9.92
CA SER A 107 16.31 0.43 10.93
C SER A 107 16.36 -1.07 11.26
N SER A 108 15.28 -1.79 10.99
CA SER A 108 15.11 -3.21 11.33
C SER A 108 15.50 -4.18 10.20
N PHE A 109 15.76 -3.69 8.98
CA PHE A 109 16.18 -4.57 7.88
C PHE A 109 17.68 -4.88 8.00
N PRO A 110 18.10 -6.12 7.66
CA PRO A 110 19.50 -6.51 7.71
C PRO A 110 20.32 -5.66 6.73
N SER A 111 20.92 -4.58 7.25
CA SER A 111 21.95 -3.83 6.55
C SER A 111 23.20 -4.70 6.59
N GLY A 112 23.72 -5.11 5.43
CA GLY A 112 24.89 -5.98 5.30
C GLY A 112 26.22 -5.38 5.78
N GLY A 113 26.28 -4.81 6.98
CA GLY A 113 27.49 -4.38 7.68
C GLY A 113 28.24 -3.20 7.07
N LEU A 114 27.70 -2.54 6.05
CA LEU A 114 28.37 -1.44 5.34
C LEU A 114 27.36 -0.33 5.05
N ARG A 115 27.14 0.61 5.99
CA ARG A 115 26.91 2.06 5.76
C ARG A 115 26.37 2.79 7.00
N ALA A 116 26.59 4.10 7.02
CA ALA A 116 26.18 5.01 8.09
C ALA A 116 24.65 5.11 8.21
N THR A 117 24.16 5.21 9.45
CA THR A 117 22.75 5.10 9.88
C THR A 117 21.76 6.11 9.28
N PHE A 118 22.20 7.06 8.44
CA PHE A 118 21.34 8.04 7.77
C PHE A 118 20.91 7.61 6.34
N GLU A 119 21.68 6.75 5.67
CA GLU A 119 21.44 6.28 4.29
C GLU A 119 20.57 5.02 4.22
N ALA A 120 20.20 4.46 5.38
CA ALA A 120 19.35 3.28 5.51
C ALA A 120 17.85 3.62 5.40
N ARG A 121 17.47 4.66 4.65
CA ARG A 121 16.06 4.99 4.37
C ARG A 121 15.66 4.32 3.07
N GLY A 122 14.86 3.27 3.15
CA GLY A 122 14.19 2.71 1.99
C GLY A 122 12.86 3.39 1.77
N TYR A 123 12.45 3.52 0.50
CA TYR A 123 11.14 4.04 0.13
C TYR A 123 10.27 2.92 -0.41
N THR A 124 9.01 2.88 0.01
CA THR A 124 7.99 2.02 -0.59
C THR A 124 7.15 2.82 -1.57
N ALA A 125 7.00 2.28 -2.78
CA ALA A 125 6.07 2.79 -3.78
C ALA A 125 5.11 1.68 -4.16
N TRP A 126 3.81 1.94 -4.10
CA TRP A 126 2.80 0.99 -4.56
C TRP A 126 2.95 0.80 -6.08
N ASP A 127 2.98 -0.46 -6.50
CA ASP A 127 2.87 -0.84 -7.91
C ASP A 127 1.38 -1.02 -8.25
N PRO A 128 0.74 -0.06 -8.94
CA PRO A 128 -0.69 -0.14 -9.25
C PRO A 128 -1.02 -1.21 -10.31
N THR A 129 -0.01 -1.83 -10.95
CA THR A 129 -0.23 -3.00 -11.81
C THR A 129 -0.52 -4.26 -10.99
N SER A 130 -0.18 -4.23 -9.70
CA SER A 130 -0.42 -5.29 -8.72
C SER A 130 -1.50 -4.86 -7.73
N TYR A 131 -2.67 -5.51 -7.77
CA TYR A 131 -3.80 -5.13 -6.92
C TYR A 131 -3.53 -5.38 -5.44
N ALA A 132 -3.93 -4.40 -4.62
CA ALA A 132 -3.98 -4.58 -3.17
C ALA A 132 -5.02 -5.66 -2.82
N PHE A 133 -4.75 -6.41 -1.75
CA PHE A 133 -5.59 -7.52 -1.33
C PHE A 133 -5.65 -7.61 0.20
N ILE A 134 -6.63 -8.33 0.72
CA ILE A 134 -6.76 -8.58 2.16
C ILE A 134 -6.39 -10.02 2.44
N LYS A 135 -5.51 -10.19 3.42
CA LYS A 135 -5.10 -11.49 3.95
C LYS A 135 -5.07 -11.41 5.46
N ASP A 136 -5.72 -12.38 6.13
CA ASP A 136 -5.72 -12.51 7.59
C ASP A 136 -6.10 -11.22 8.35
N GLY A 137 -7.00 -10.41 7.81
CA GLY A 137 -7.44 -9.14 8.42
C GLY A 137 -6.48 -7.95 8.21
N VAL A 138 -5.53 -8.08 7.27
CA VAL A 138 -4.55 -7.06 6.91
C VAL A 138 -4.68 -6.69 5.44
N LEU A 139 -4.71 -5.40 5.13
CA LEU A 139 -4.61 -4.87 3.77
C LEU A 139 -3.15 -4.95 3.30
N CYS A 140 -2.85 -5.82 2.34
CA CYS A 140 -1.54 -5.94 1.72
C CYS A 140 -1.47 -5.07 0.46
N ILE A 141 -0.50 -4.17 0.41
CA ILE A 141 -0.26 -3.23 -0.69
C ILE A 141 1.03 -3.66 -1.40
N PRO A 142 0.96 -4.23 -2.62
CA PRO A 142 2.14 -4.69 -3.34
C PRO A 142 3.08 -3.52 -3.68
N THR A 143 4.27 -3.50 -3.10
CA THR A 143 5.18 -2.35 -3.23
C THR A 143 6.54 -2.75 -3.72
N ALA A 144 7.17 -1.86 -4.49
CA ALA A 144 8.60 -1.90 -4.72
C ALA A 144 9.33 -1.24 -3.54
N PHE A 145 10.44 -1.85 -3.12
CA PHE A 145 11.33 -1.30 -2.09
C PHE A 145 12.63 -0.84 -2.75
N CYS A 146 12.91 0.46 -2.64
CA CYS A 146 14.09 1.08 -3.25
C CYS A 146 14.93 1.78 -2.18
N SER A 147 16.26 1.75 -2.33
CA SER A 147 17.19 2.52 -1.50
C SER A 147 17.03 4.03 -1.73
N TYR A 148 17.59 4.85 -0.84
CA TYR A 148 17.69 6.31 -1.03
C TYR A 148 18.32 6.71 -2.36
N GLY A 149 19.22 5.87 -2.91
CA GLY A 149 19.86 6.07 -4.21
C GLY A 149 19.05 5.61 -5.43
N GLY A 150 17.85 5.06 -5.23
CA GLY A 150 17.01 4.51 -6.30
C GLY A 150 17.42 3.10 -6.75
N GLU A 151 18.31 2.43 -6.02
CA GLU A 151 18.70 1.06 -6.28
C GLU A 151 17.63 0.11 -5.69
N ALA A 152 17.24 -0.92 -6.44
CA ALA A 152 16.32 -1.96 -5.95
C ALA A 152 16.98 -2.78 -4.83
N LEU A 153 16.23 -3.08 -3.77
CA LEU A 153 16.67 -3.83 -2.58
C LEU A 153 15.88 -5.14 -2.40
#